data_AF-A0AAN8XRV5-F1
#
_entry.id   AF-A0AAN8XRV5-F1
#
_cell.length_a   1.000
_cell.length_b   1.000
_cell.length_c   1.000
_cell.angle_alpha   90.00
_cell.angle_beta   90.00
_cell.angle_gamma   90.00
#
_symmetry.space_group_name_H-M   'P 1'
#
loop_
_entity.id
_entity.type
_entity.pdbx_description
1 polymer ?
#
loop_
_entity_poly.entity_id
_entity_poly.type
_entity_poly.pdbx_seq_one_letter_code
_entity_poly.pdbx_strand_id
1 'polypeptide(L)' 'RNNIQLSGVEERRDGETWEQTATVVSALLAYKLQLEGMTLERAHRVGQLRDDKPHPIVAPFSCYCDRKT' A
#
# COMPACT_ATOMS: atom_id res chain seq x y z
N ARG A 1 -0.13 16.15 -1.72
CA ARG A 1 -0.80 14.85 -1.46
C ARG A 1 0.30 13.81 -1.27
N ASN A 2 0.32 13.10 -0.13
CA ASN A 2 1.46 12.27 0.33
C ASN A 2 1.19 10.76 0.24
N ASN A 3 0.56 10.33 -0.85
CA ASN A 3 0.11 8.96 -1.04
C ASN A 3 0.95 8.23 -2.08
N ILE A 4 1.28 6.97 -1.80
CA ILE A 4 1.73 6.01 -2.80
C ILE A 4 0.53 5.17 -3.25
N GLN A 5 0.51 4.86 -4.55
CA GLN A 5 -0.44 3.92 -5.14
C GLN A 5 0.32 2.70 -5.63
N LEU A 6 -0.05 1.52 -5.13
CA LEU A 6 0.52 0.25 -5.56
C LEU A 6 -0.52 -0.49 -6.40
N SER A 7 -0.10 -1.04 -7.54
CA SER A 7 -0.96 -1.82 -8.43
C SER A 7 -0.36 -3.21 -8.63
N GLY A 8 -1.21 -4.22 -8.85
CA GLY A 8 -0.76 -5.59 -9.07
C GLY A 8 -0.36 -6.36 -7.80
N VAL A 9 -0.69 -5.84 -6.61
CA VAL A 9 -0.55 -6.59 -5.35
C VAL A 9 -1.72 -7.56 -5.25
N GLU A 10 -1.46 -8.87 -5.17
CA GLU A 10 -2.53 -9.88 -5.09
C GLU A 10 -3.47 -9.64 -3.90
N GLU A 11 -4.75 -9.92 -4.10
CA GLU A 11 -5.79 -9.82 -3.07
C GLU A 11 -5.92 -11.12 -2.30
N ARG A 12 -6.01 -11.02 -0.97
CA ARG A 12 -6.43 -12.15 -0.16
C ARG A 12 -7.90 -12.47 -0.43
N ARG A 13 -8.19 -13.76 -0.63
CA ARG A 13 -9.52 -14.26 -1.01
C ARG A 13 -10.58 -14.00 0.06
N ASP A 14 -10.19 -13.91 1.33
CA ASP A 14 -11.09 -13.73 2.48
C ASP A 14 -11.28 -12.27 2.90
N GLY A 15 -10.84 -11.33 2.07
CA GLY A 15 -10.74 -9.92 2.43
C GLY A 15 -9.48 -9.64 3.26
N GLU A 16 -9.02 -8.39 3.19
CA GLU A 16 -7.80 -7.93 3.85
C GLU A 16 -8.15 -6.72 4.71
N THR A 17 -7.78 -6.74 5.99
CA THR A 17 -8.00 -5.56 6.85
C THR A 17 -7.04 -4.44 6.46
N TRP A 18 -7.32 -3.22 6.91
CA TRP A 18 -6.44 -2.08 6.63
C TRP A 18 -5.06 -2.27 7.26
N GLU A 19 -4.96 -2.91 8.42
CA GLU A 19 -3.71 -3.23 9.10
C GLU A 19 -2.90 -4.30 8.34
N GLN A 20 -3.58 -5.32 7.83
CA GLN A 20 -2.96 -6.35 6.99
C GLN A 20 -2.43 -5.75 5.69
N THR A 21 -3.24 -4.90 5.05
CA THR A 21 -2.83 -4.18 3.84
C THR A 21 -1.62 -3.30 4.13
N ALA A 22 -1.60 -2.57 5.24
CA ALA A 22 -0.48 -1.71 5.62
C ALA A 22 0.81 -2.52 5.83
N THR A 23 0.71 -3.69 6.47
CA THR A 23 1.85 -4.60 6.65
C THR A 23 2.42 -5.06 5.31
N VAL A 24 1.56 -5.44 4.36
CA VAL A 24 1.99 -5.84 3.01
C VAL A 24 2.68 -4.68 2.29
N VAL A 25 2.12 -3.48 2.37
CA VAL A 25 2.74 -2.29 1.75
C VAL A 25 4.10 -1.99 2.37
N SER A 26 4.22 -1.97 3.70
CA SER A 26 5.51 -1.73 4.37
C SER A 26 6.55 -2.78 4.00
N ALA A 27 6.16 -4.06 3.92
CA ALA A 27 7.07 -5.13 3.49
C ALA A 27 7.51 -4.95 2.02
N LEU A 28 6.61 -4.53 1.13
CA LEU A 28 6.93 -4.25 -0.26
C LEU A 28 7.87 -3.06 -0.42
N LEU A 29 7.65 -1.98 0.35
CA LEU A 29 8.52 -0.80 0.35
C LEU A 29 9.93 -1.16 0.83
N ALA A 30 10.03 -1.89 1.93
CA ALA A 30 11.33 -2.35 2.44
C ALA A 30 12.04 -3.27 1.43
N TYR A 31 11.32 -4.24 0.85
CA TYR A 31 11.93 -5.22 -0.06
C TYR A 31 12.31 -4.65 -1.43
N LYS A 32 11.42 -3.85 -2.04
CA LYS A 32 11.61 -3.36 -3.42
C LYS A 32 12.39 -2.05 -3.49
N LEU A 33 12.22 -1.19 -2.50
CA LEU A 33 12.77 0.16 -2.51
C LEU A 33 13.81 0.38 -1.41
N GLN A 34 14.06 -0.60 -0.54
CA GLN A 34 14.98 -0.48 0.60
C GLN A 34 14.60 0.68 1.54
N LEU A 35 13.31 1.02 1.57
CA LEU A 35 12.76 2.07 2.41
C LEU A 35 12.27 1.45 3.73
N GLU A 36 13.19 1.24 4.66
CA GLU A 36 12.89 0.74 6.00
C GLU A 36 12.39 1.86 6.92
N GLY A 37 11.47 1.55 7.83
CA GLY A 37 11.00 2.50 8.87
C GLY A 37 9.95 3.51 8.42
N MET A 38 9.41 3.39 7.20
CA MET A 38 8.31 4.24 6.76
C MET A 38 7.04 3.98 7.57
N THR A 39 6.50 5.04 8.18
CA THR A 39 5.22 4.98 8.89
C THR A 39 4.10 5.32 7.91
N LEU A 40 3.16 4.39 7.73
CA LEU A 40 1.94 4.59 6.96
C LEU A 40 0.80 4.89 7.92
N GLU A 41 -0.05 5.87 7.60
CA GLU A 41 -1.22 6.16 8.46
C GLU A 41 -2.28 5.06 8.33
N ARG A 42 -2.53 4.64 7.09
CA ARG A 42 -3.48 3.59 6.72
C ARG A 42 -3.15 3.11 5.31
N ALA A 43 -3.45 1.86 4.99
CA ALA A 43 -3.45 1.38 3.61
C ALA A 43 -4.78 0.69 3.32
N HIS A 44 -5.38 1.00 2.19
CA HIS A 44 -6.64 0.40 1.79
C HIS A 44 -6.71 0.26 0.28
N ARG A 45 -7.50 -0.73 -0.16
CA ARG A 45 -7.78 -0.98 -1.57
C ARG A 45 -8.79 0.06 -2.05
N VAL A 46 -8.59 0.58 -3.26
CA VAL A 46 -9.46 1.60 -3.87
C VAL A 46 -9.85 1.21 -5.29
N GLY A 47 -10.95 1.79 -5.77
CA GLY A 47 -11.41 1.62 -7.14
C GLY A 47 -12.46 0.53 -7.29
N GLN A 48 -13.04 0.47 -8.48
CA GLN A 48 -14.06 -0.51 -8.85
C GLN A 48 -13.37 -1.80 -9.32
N LEU A 49 -13.90 -2.95 -8.91
CA LEU A 49 -13.46 -4.26 -9.39
C LEU A 49 -13.52 -4.25 -10.92
N ARG A 50 -12.35 -4.35 -11.56
CA ARG A 50 -12.24 -4.54 -13.01
C ARG A 50 -11.80 -5.98 -13.19
N ASP A 51 -12.69 -6.80 -13.75
CA ASP A 51 -12.79 -8.26 -13.80
C ASP A 51 -11.53 -9.15 -13.86
N ASP A 52 -10.32 -8.61 -13.96
CA ASP A 52 -9.08 -9.39 -14.05
C ASP A 52 -7.87 -8.76 -13.33
N LYS A 53 -8.04 -7.69 -12.55
CA LYS A 53 -6.91 -7.02 -11.89
C LYS A 53 -7.12 -6.83 -10.40
N PRO A 54 -6.10 -7.11 -9.56
CA PRO A 54 -6.15 -6.79 -8.15
C PRO A 54 -6.42 -5.30 -7.93
N HIS A 55 -7.28 -4.97 -6.96
CA HIS A 55 -7.54 -3.58 -6.61
C HIS A 55 -6.25 -2.85 -6.23
N PRO A 56 -6.01 -1.64 -6.76
CA PRO A 56 -4.87 -0.85 -6.34
C PRO A 56 -4.98 -0.46 -4.87
N ILE A 57 -3.84 -0.41 -4.19
CA ILE A 57 -3.73 -0.01 -2.80
C ILE A 57 -3.29 1.45 -2.76
N VAL A 58 -3.98 2.27 -1.97
CA VAL A 58 -3.54 3.62 -1.65
C VAL A 58 -3.07 3.64 -0.19
N ALA A 59 -1.83 4.09 0.00
CA ALA A 59 -1.20 4.24 1.30
C ALA A 59 -0.66 5.68 1.46
N PRO A 60 -1.33 6.55 2.23
CA PRO A 60 -0.72 7.80 2.73
C PRO A 60 0.47 7.53 3.66
N PHE A 61 1.59 8.19 3.41
CA PHE A 61 2.70 8.28 4.36
C PHE A 61 2.36 9.27 5.47
N SER A 62 2.69 8.92 6.71
CA SER A 62 2.47 9.76 7.89
C SER A 62 3.35 11.01 7.89
N CYS A 63 4.54 10.95 7.28
CA CYS A 63 5.44 12.09 7.13
C CYS A 63 5.62 12.48 5.67
N TYR A 64 5.49 13.79 5.36
CA TYR A 64 5.70 14.34 4.02
C TYR A 64 7.13 14.14 3.50
N CYS A 65 8.10 14.03 4.41
CA CYS A 65 9.51 13.82 4.08
C CYS A 65 9.79 12.45 3.45
N ASP A 66 8.96 11.44 3.74
CA ASP A 66 9.18 10.06 3.31
C ASP A 66 9.01 9.89 1.78
N ARG A 67 8.24 10.76 1.12
CA ARG A 67 8.02 10.69 -0.34
C ARG A 67 9.24 11.09 -1.19
N LYS A 68 10.27 11.73 -0.63
CA LYS A 68 11.35 12.39 -1.39
C LYS A 68 12.72 11.68 -1.40
N THR A 69 12.82 10.50 -0.81
CA THR A 69 14.06 9.70 -0.79
C THR A 69 14.01 8.60 -1.85
#